data_AF-D8PK63-F1
#
_entry.id   AF-D8PK63-F1
#
_cell.length_a   1.000
_cell.length_b   1.000
_cell.length_c   1.000
_cell.angle_alpha   90.00
_cell.angle_beta   90.00
_cell.angle_gamma   90.00
#
_symmetry.space_group_name_H-M   'P 1'
#
loop_
_entity.id
_entity.type
_entity.pdbx_description
1 polymer ?
#
loop_
_entity_poly.entity_id
_entity_poly.type
_entity_poly.pdbx_seq_one_letter_code
_entity_poly.pdbx_strand_id
1 'polypeptide(L)'
;MKLSAFVAAAFAGAALAADITGGIMWNSVCQDIKQLGQAKVLLDNAAYSANVLRSGKFSIPDVPAGTYLLSVRAHDYMFDTLRVDVPEPDENGTYADPIVRPYVPGTPLDPPTQVTLPYPIVLTARGKYNYYTAPTSFNALGMLQNPMMLIMGAGFLMVLAMPYLMKSVDPEALQEINANQAKLGDIQSAFASGDFKSGCVLISVLHALFGSTDTLRSLSALMNQGEPEAAPAQAASPARGNAGKKGKRR
;
A
#
# COMPACT_ATOMS: atom_id res chain seq x y z
N MET A 1 69.21 21.30 1.57
CA MET A 1 68.39 22.30 2.29
C MET A 1 67.84 23.29 1.27
N LYS A 2 66.50 23.38 1.16
CA LYS A 2 65.64 24.44 0.54
C LYS A 2 64.25 23.80 0.31
N LEU A 3 63.46 23.63 1.37
CA LEU A 3 62.31 24.48 1.77
C LEU A 3 61.32 24.82 0.62
N SER A 4 60.28 24.01 0.55
CA SER A 4 58.84 24.36 0.61
C SER A 4 58.32 25.62 -0.10
N ALA A 5 57.34 25.41 -1.00
CA ALA A 5 56.20 26.32 -1.18
C ALA A 5 54.99 25.53 -1.74
N PHE A 6 54.25 24.87 -0.84
CA PHE A 6 52.91 24.35 -1.14
C PHE A 6 51.94 25.51 -0.89
N VAL A 7 51.49 26.17 -1.96
CA VAL A 7 50.48 27.24 -1.87
C VAL A 7 49.12 26.57 -1.69
N ALA A 8 48.66 26.48 -0.44
CA ALA A 8 47.29 26.14 -0.12
C ALA A 8 46.44 27.39 -0.38
N ALA A 9 45.79 27.45 -1.55
CA ALA A 9 44.73 28.41 -1.80
C ALA A 9 43.53 28.03 -0.91
N ALA A 10 43.47 28.63 0.29
CA ALA A 10 42.27 28.62 1.11
C ALA A 10 41.21 29.47 0.42
N PHE A 11 40.35 28.80 -0.36
CA PHE A 11 39.16 29.41 -0.95
C PHE A 11 38.18 29.70 0.21
N ALA A 12 38.30 30.88 0.80
CA ALA A 12 37.28 31.44 1.67
C ALA A 12 36.07 31.80 0.79
N GLY A 13 35.28 30.79 0.44
CA GLY A 13 33.94 31.02 -0.09
C GLY A 13 33.17 31.75 1.00
N ALA A 14 32.87 33.03 0.79
CA ALA A 14 31.81 33.69 1.52
C ALA A 14 30.55 32.86 1.26
N ALA A 15 30.17 32.05 2.25
CA ALA A 15 28.92 31.33 2.23
C ALA A 15 27.84 32.39 2.34
N LEU A 16 27.42 32.91 1.19
CA LEU A 16 26.21 33.69 1.08
C LEU A 16 25.10 32.74 1.56
N ALA A 17 24.33 33.19 2.54
CA ALA A 17 23.36 32.35 3.21
C ALA A 17 22.07 33.13 3.53
N ALA A 18 20.93 32.51 3.25
CA ALA A 18 19.58 33.03 3.48
C ALA A 18 18.99 32.48 4.78
N ASP A 19 18.13 33.29 5.41
CA ASP A 19 17.41 32.90 6.62
C ASP A 19 16.01 32.37 6.25
N ILE A 20 15.78 31.08 6.50
CA ILE A 20 14.46 30.47 6.28
C ILE A 20 13.64 30.60 7.56
N THR A 21 12.49 31.27 7.48
CA THR A 21 11.58 31.48 8.60
C THR A 21 10.20 30.90 8.33
N GLY A 22 9.57 30.44 9.41
CA GLY A 22 8.24 29.88 9.34
C GLY A 22 7.62 29.65 10.71
N GLY A 23 6.42 29.10 10.71
CA GLY A 23 5.72 28.72 11.92
C GLY A 23 4.73 27.59 11.69
N ILE A 24 4.40 26.92 12.77
CA ILE A 24 3.36 25.90 12.82
C ILE A 24 2.07 26.59 13.24
N MET A 25 1.03 26.45 12.42
CA MET A 25 -0.31 26.89 12.73
C MET A 25 -1.08 25.77 13.42
N TRP A 26 -1.62 26.08 14.58
CA TRP A 26 -2.41 25.16 15.40
C TRP A 26 -3.76 24.88 14.74
N ASN A 27 -4.20 23.63 14.80
CA ASN A 27 -5.45 23.17 14.23
C ASN A 27 -6.15 22.18 15.18
N SER A 28 -7.28 21.61 14.76
CA SER A 28 -8.02 20.64 15.58
C SER A 28 -7.22 19.39 15.93
N VAL A 29 -6.23 19.03 15.12
CA VAL A 29 -5.35 17.87 15.32
C VAL A 29 -4.29 18.18 16.40
N CYS A 30 -3.61 19.32 16.25
CA CYS A 30 -2.61 19.84 17.17
C CYS A 30 -3.04 21.21 17.70
N GLN A 31 -3.67 21.22 18.87
CA GLN A 31 -4.25 22.43 19.47
C GLN A 31 -3.20 23.27 20.20
N ASP A 32 -2.21 22.61 20.80
CA ASP A 32 -1.21 23.22 21.67
C ASP A 32 0.19 22.69 21.37
N ILE A 33 1.18 23.54 21.62
CA ILE A 33 2.60 23.15 21.56
C ILE A 33 2.96 22.05 22.56
N LYS A 34 2.25 21.95 23.68
CA LYS A 34 2.44 20.88 24.65
C LYS A 34 2.12 19.51 24.05
N GLN A 35 1.13 19.45 23.15
CA GLN A 35 0.78 18.22 22.46
C GLN A 35 1.81 17.91 21.38
N LEU A 36 2.25 18.91 20.62
CA LEU A 36 3.30 18.74 19.61
C LEU A 36 4.58 18.11 20.19
N GLY A 37 4.92 18.47 21.44
CA GLY A 37 6.10 17.97 22.12
C GLY A 37 7.38 18.51 21.49
N GLN A 38 8.45 17.71 21.53
CA GLN A 38 9.71 18.06 20.88
C GLN A 38 9.57 17.89 19.37
N ALA A 39 9.64 19.01 18.64
CA ALA A 39 9.63 19.02 17.19
C ALA A 39 10.88 19.70 16.64
N LYS A 40 11.44 19.11 15.58
CA LYS A 40 12.59 19.63 14.84
C LYS A 40 12.20 19.82 13.38
N VAL A 41 12.55 20.98 12.85
CA VAL A 41 12.44 21.27 11.42
C VAL A 41 13.77 20.90 10.80
N LEU A 42 13.71 20.08 9.75
CA LEU A 42 14.86 19.53 9.05
C LEU A 42 14.82 20.02 7.60
N LEU A 43 15.99 20.42 7.12
CA LEU A 43 16.25 20.77 5.74
C LEU A 43 17.25 19.76 5.18
N ASP A 44 16.98 19.19 4.01
CA ASP A 44 17.84 18.19 3.33
C ASP A 44 18.33 17.08 4.24
N ASN A 45 17.39 16.31 4.79
CA ASN A 45 17.70 15.16 5.67
C ASN A 45 18.59 15.53 6.88
N ALA A 46 18.36 16.72 7.46
CA ALA A 46 19.08 17.26 8.62
C ALA A 46 20.48 17.84 8.34
N ALA A 47 20.78 18.21 7.09
CA ALA A 47 21.94 19.06 6.79
C ALA A 47 21.83 20.41 7.52
N TYR A 48 20.63 21.01 7.50
CA TYR A 48 20.27 22.12 8.36
C TYR A 48 19.09 21.73 9.22
N SER A 49 19.09 22.19 10.47
CA SER A 49 18.00 21.89 11.38
C SER A 49 17.78 23.01 12.39
N ALA A 50 16.52 23.22 12.75
CA ALA A 50 16.14 24.13 13.80
C ALA A 50 15.08 23.48 14.71
N ASN A 51 15.09 23.87 15.98
CA ASN A 51 14.03 23.50 16.91
C ASN A 51 12.85 24.46 16.75
N VAL A 52 11.64 23.95 16.99
CA VAL A 52 10.45 24.80 17.05
C VAL A 52 10.40 25.53 18.39
N LEU A 53 10.22 26.86 18.35
CA LEU A 53 10.10 27.71 19.54
C LEU A 53 8.77 27.51 20.26
N ARG A 54 8.67 28.01 21.49
CA ARG A 54 7.43 27.94 22.29
C ARG A 54 6.23 28.63 21.62
N SER A 55 6.50 29.60 20.76
CA SER A 55 5.51 30.33 19.97
C SER A 55 5.02 29.57 18.74
N GLY A 56 5.58 28.39 18.44
CA GLY A 56 5.33 27.63 17.22
C GLY A 56 6.14 28.10 16.01
N LYS A 57 6.95 29.16 16.16
CA LYS A 57 7.83 29.67 15.08
C LYS A 57 9.14 28.89 15.02
N PHE A 58 9.78 28.90 13.86
CA PHE A 58 11.13 28.37 13.65
C PHE A 58 11.89 29.26 12.68
N SER A 59 13.22 29.26 12.81
CA SER A 59 14.12 29.96 11.90
C SER A 59 15.38 29.11 11.75
N ILE A 60 15.76 28.84 10.50
CA ILE A 60 17.00 28.16 10.13
C ILE A 60 17.87 29.25 9.51
N PRO A 61 18.89 29.73 10.24
CA PRO A 61 19.85 30.68 9.68
C PRO A 61 20.84 29.98 8.76
N ASP A 62 21.54 30.78 7.97
CA ASP A 62 22.71 30.38 7.20
C ASP A 62 22.48 29.24 6.18
N VAL A 63 21.39 29.30 5.40
CA VAL A 63 21.11 28.33 4.33
C VAL A 63 21.65 28.83 2.98
N PRO A 64 22.56 28.10 2.30
CA PRO A 64 23.09 28.53 1.01
C PRO A 64 22.03 28.51 -0.09
N ALA A 65 22.35 29.11 -1.24
CA ALA A 65 21.46 29.07 -2.40
C ALA A 65 21.34 27.63 -2.95
N GLY A 66 20.11 27.21 -3.26
CA GLY A 66 19.84 25.84 -3.67
C GLY A 66 18.38 25.43 -3.53
N THR A 67 18.08 24.22 -3.98
CA THR A 67 16.77 23.59 -3.77
C THR A 67 16.86 22.65 -2.58
N TYR A 68 15.98 22.85 -1.61
CA TYR A 68 15.96 22.10 -0.37
C TYR A 68 14.62 21.42 -0.13
N LEU A 69 14.63 20.32 0.62
CA LEU A 69 13.42 19.72 1.15
C LEU A 69 13.26 20.01 2.64
N LEU A 70 12.20 20.74 2.98
CA LEU A 70 11.79 21.03 4.33
C LEU A 70 10.84 19.94 4.84
N SER A 71 11.16 19.37 5.99
CA SER A 71 10.32 18.40 6.69
C SER A 71 10.29 18.71 8.18
N VAL A 72 9.17 18.46 8.84
CA VAL A 72 9.04 18.62 10.29
C VAL A 72 8.97 17.25 10.93
N ARG A 73 9.92 16.96 11.80
CA ARG A 73 9.98 15.73 12.58
C ARG A 73 9.45 16.01 13.99
N ALA A 74 8.25 15.51 14.26
CA ALA A 74 7.66 15.45 15.59
C ALA A 74 7.47 13.98 16.01
N HIS A 75 7.16 13.75 17.28
CA HIS A 75 6.85 12.41 17.77
C HIS A 75 5.46 11.99 17.27
N ASP A 76 4.38 12.52 17.83
CA ASP A 76 3.03 12.01 17.55
C ASP A 76 2.35 12.59 16.31
N TYR A 77 2.98 13.54 15.62
CA TYR A 77 2.33 14.34 14.57
C TYR A 77 3.08 14.26 13.24
N MET A 78 2.30 14.17 12.17
CA MET A 78 2.82 14.24 10.80
C MET A 78 2.51 15.59 10.15
N PHE A 79 3.45 16.06 9.33
CA PHE A 79 3.41 17.31 8.59
C PHE A 79 3.71 17.07 7.12
N ASP A 80 3.29 18.00 6.27
CA ASP A 80 3.63 17.97 4.84
C ASP A 80 5.10 18.34 4.64
N THR A 81 5.71 17.70 3.64
CA THR A 81 7.04 18.07 3.14
C THR A 81 6.90 19.20 2.12
N LEU A 82 7.75 20.21 2.21
CA LEU A 82 7.77 21.35 1.28
C LEU A 82 9.11 21.41 0.56
N ARG A 83 9.08 21.71 -0.73
CA ARG A 83 10.26 22.11 -1.49
C ARG A 83 10.48 23.60 -1.26
N VAL A 84 11.68 23.99 -0.86
CA VAL A 84 12.07 25.39 -0.66
C VAL A 84 13.20 25.68 -1.62
N ASP A 85 12.94 26.55 -2.59
CA ASP A 85 13.94 27.04 -3.54
C ASP A 85 14.50 28.35 -2.98
N VAL A 86 15.77 28.32 -2.55
CA VAL A 86 16.50 29.50 -2.08
C VAL A 86 17.22 30.12 -3.29
N PRO A 87 16.84 31.34 -3.71
CA PRO A 87 17.46 31.99 -4.85
C PRO A 87 18.93 32.32 -4.57
N GLU A 88 19.73 32.39 -5.64
CA GLU A 88 21.06 32.96 -5.56
C GLU A 88 20.97 34.44 -5.15
N PRO A 89 21.92 34.92 -4.33
CA PRO A 89 21.93 36.31 -3.91
C PRO A 89 22.17 37.21 -5.12
N ASP A 90 21.53 38.38 -5.10
CA ASP A 90 21.67 39.37 -6.14
C ASP A 90 23.13 39.89 -6.19
N GLU A 91 23.54 40.58 -7.25
CA GLU A 91 24.87 41.23 -7.36
C GLU A 91 25.16 42.18 -6.18
N ASN A 92 24.11 42.64 -5.50
CA ASN A 92 24.16 43.50 -4.32
C ASN A 92 24.26 42.73 -2.98
N GLY A 93 24.44 41.40 -3.01
CA GLY A 93 24.54 40.53 -1.84
C GLY A 93 23.26 40.43 -1.00
N THR A 94 22.13 40.85 -1.57
CA THR A 94 20.81 40.79 -0.92
C THR A 94 20.10 39.50 -1.31
N TYR A 95 19.49 38.84 -0.34
CA TYR A 95 18.70 37.64 -0.57
C TYR A 95 17.25 37.99 -0.86
N ALA A 96 16.72 37.46 -1.96
CA ALA A 96 15.28 37.45 -2.22
C ALA A 96 14.56 36.42 -1.32
N ASP A 97 13.25 36.60 -1.16
CA ASP A 97 12.42 35.70 -0.37
C ASP A 97 12.45 34.27 -0.94
N PRO A 98 12.61 33.23 -0.09
CA PRO A 98 12.59 31.84 -0.55
C PRO A 98 11.26 31.46 -1.21
N ILE A 99 11.32 30.74 -2.32
CA ILE A 99 10.13 30.27 -3.02
C ILE A 99 9.74 28.90 -2.46
N VAL A 100 8.56 28.82 -1.87
CA VAL A 100 8.09 27.61 -1.20
C VAL A 100 7.06 26.92 -2.07
N ARG A 101 7.17 25.60 -2.22
CA ARG A 101 6.31 24.78 -3.06
C ARG A 101 5.92 23.49 -2.32
N PRO A 102 4.72 22.94 -2.56
CA PRO A 102 4.35 21.67 -1.97
C PRO A 102 5.14 20.55 -2.66
N TYR A 103 5.69 19.63 -1.86
CA TYR A 103 6.38 18.44 -2.36
C TYR A 103 5.66 17.18 -1.91
N VAL A 104 5.31 16.31 -2.86
CA VAL A 104 4.72 15.01 -2.57
C VAL A 104 5.84 13.97 -2.59
N PRO A 105 6.08 13.24 -1.48
CA PRO A 105 7.09 12.19 -1.46
C PRO A 105 6.88 11.18 -2.59
N GLY A 106 7.93 10.91 -3.37
CA GLY A 106 7.88 9.99 -4.51
C GLY A 106 7.69 10.64 -5.87
N THR A 107 7.50 11.98 -5.95
CA THR A 107 7.60 12.71 -7.22
C THR A 107 9.05 13.14 -7.49
N PRO A 108 9.47 13.23 -8.76
CA PRO A 108 10.76 13.85 -9.08
C PRO A 108 10.77 15.29 -8.56
N LEU A 109 11.94 15.78 -8.14
CA LEU A 109 12.06 17.18 -7.74
C LEU A 109 11.82 18.08 -8.94
N ASP A 110 12.42 17.74 -10.09
CA ASP A 110 12.32 18.50 -11.32
C ASP A 110 11.43 17.79 -12.36
N PRO A 111 10.50 18.50 -13.01
CA PRO A 111 10.21 19.94 -12.91
C PRO A 111 9.45 20.31 -11.61
N PRO A 112 9.63 21.55 -11.09
CA PRO A 112 8.94 22.01 -9.89
C PRO A 112 7.43 22.13 -10.09
N THR A 113 6.69 22.00 -9.01
CA THR A 113 5.23 22.25 -8.99
C THR A 113 4.94 23.73 -9.27
N GLN A 114 3.91 24.02 -10.06
CA GLN A 114 3.56 25.40 -10.43
C GLN A 114 2.95 26.19 -9.27
N VAL A 115 2.46 25.49 -8.24
CA VAL A 115 1.82 26.10 -7.07
C VAL A 115 2.89 26.59 -6.09
N THR A 116 2.92 27.89 -5.84
CA THR A 116 3.75 28.50 -4.80
C THR A 116 2.92 28.77 -3.54
N LEU A 117 3.56 28.61 -2.39
CA LEU A 117 3.00 28.96 -1.09
C LEU A 117 3.51 30.34 -0.67
N PRO A 118 2.70 31.11 0.09
CA PRO A 118 3.16 32.37 0.66
C PRO A 118 4.28 32.14 1.67
N TYR A 119 5.23 33.07 1.69
CA TYR A 119 6.28 33.17 2.71
C TYR A 119 5.88 34.27 3.72
N PRO A 120 6.11 34.11 5.04
CA PRO A 120 6.79 33.02 5.76
C PRO A 120 6.03 31.70 5.76
N ILE A 121 6.77 30.59 5.89
CA ILE A 121 6.22 29.23 5.76
C ILE A 121 5.24 28.95 6.89
N VAL A 122 4.01 28.55 6.57
CA VAL A 122 3.01 28.12 7.56
C VAL A 122 2.70 26.64 7.38
N LEU A 123 3.00 25.84 8.40
CA LEU A 123 2.77 24.39 8.41
C LEU A 123 1.64 24.02 9.36
N THR A 124 0.79 23.09 8.94
CA THR A 124 -0.29 22.54 9.77
C THR A 124 -0.11 21.05 9.95
N ALA A 125 -0.42 20.53 11.14
CA ALA A 125 -0.38 19.10 11.40
C ALA A 125 -1.48 18.38 10.60
N ARG A 126 -1.11 17.39 9.77
CA ARG A 126 -2.06 16.63 8.94
C ARG A 126 -2.82 15.57 9.73
N GLY A 127 -2.14 14.94 10.68
CA GLY A 127 -2.72 13.85 11.47
C GLY A 127 -1.79 13.41 12.60
N LYS A 128 -2.26 12.44 13.37
CA LYS A 128 -1.48 11.80 14.44
C LYS A 128 -0.99 10.43 13.99
N TYR A 129 0.22 10.07 14.37
CA TYR A 129 0.72 8.72 14.18
C TYR A 129 -0.02 7.75 15.11
N ASN A 130 -0.53 6.65 14.56
CA ASN A 130 -1.02 5.53 15.35
C ASN A 130 0.06 4.44 15.40
N TYR A 131 0.82 4.43 16.50
CA TYR A 131 1.86 3.42 16.75
C TYR A 131 1.31 2.08 17.22
N TYR A 132 0.03 2.05 17.62
CA TYR A 132 -0.58 0.86 18.22
C TYR A 132 -1.47 0.16 17.21
N THR A 133 -1.11 -1.08 16.88
CA THR A 133 -2.02 -2.06 16.30
C THR A 133 -2.76 -2.76 17.43
N ALA A 134 -4.10 -2.72 17.39
CA ALA A 134 -4.90 -3.45 18.35
C ALA A 134 -4.60 -4.96 18.22
N PRO A 135 -4.44 -5.69 19.33
CA PRO A 135 -4.31 -7.13 19.25
C PRO A 135 -5.56 -7.72 18.60
N THR A 136 -5.37 -8.73 17.76
CA THR A 136 -6.48 -9.45 17.14
C THR A 136 -7.38 -10.01 18.25
N SER A 137 -8.55 -9.40 18.45
CA SER A 137 -9.48 -9.85 19.47
C SER A 137 -10.03 -11.23 19.11
N PHE A 138 -10.14 -12.12 20.09
CA PHE A 138 -10.77 -13.43 19.89
C PHE A 138 -12.28 -13.24 19.64
N ASN A 139 -12.70 -13.31 18.38
CA ASN A 139 -14.10 -13.22 18.01
C ASN A 139 -14.74 -14.62 18.05
N ALA A 140 -15.17 -15.06 19.23
CA ALA A 140 -15.75 -16.40 19.41
C ALA A 140 -16.99 -16.64 18.52
N LEU A 141 -17.83 -15.62 18.35
CA LEU A 141 -19.02 -15.70 17.49
C LEU A 141 -18.62 -15.74 16.00
N GLY A 142 -17.65 -14.93 15.60
CA GLY A 142 -17.07 -14.99 14.25
C GLY A 142 -16.34 -16.30 13.96
N MET A 143 -15.77 -16.94 14.99
CA MET A 143 -15.17 -18.27 14.88
C MET A 143 -16.22 -19.36 14.69
N LEU A 144 -17.37 -19.29 15.38
CA LEU A 144 -18.48 -20.23 15.18
C LEU A 144 -19.14 -20.04 13.80
N GLN A 145 -19.22 -18.82 13.30
CA GLN A 145 -19.71 -18.53 11.94
C GLN A 145 -18.71 -18.92 10.84
N ASN A 146 -17.51 -19.35 11.20
CA ASN A 146 -16.53 -19.84 10.23
C ASN A 146 -17.03 -21.17 9.63
N PRO A 147 -17.13 -21.30 8.30
CA PRO A 147 -17.65 -22.50 7.63
C PRO A 147 -16.93 -23.78 8.06
N MET A 148 -15.64 -23.70 8.40
CA MET A 148 -14.88 -24.84 8.88
C MET A 148 -15.39 -25.36 10.24
N MET A 149 -15.71 -24.47 11.17
CA MET A 149 -16.25 -24.83 12.48
C MET A 149 -17.69 -25.34 12.39
N LEU A 150 -18.50 -24.80 11.48
CA LEU A 150 -19.87 -25.28 11.23
C LEU A 150 -19.87 -26.68 10.62
N ILE A 151 -19.01 -26.94 9.64
CA ILE A 151 -18.86 -28.27 9.02
C ILE A 151 -18.37 -29.28 10.07
N MET A 152 -17.39 -28.90 10.91
CA MET A 152 -16.93 -29.74 12.01
C MET A 152 -18.04 -30.01 13.05
N GLY A 153 -18.82 -28.99 13.41
CA GLY A 153 -19.95 -29.12 14.33
C GLY A 153 -21.08 -29.98 13.78
N ALA A 154 -21.45 -29.79 12.51
CA ALA A 154 -22.45 -30.59 11.82
C ALA A 154 -22.01 -32.06 11.69
N GLY A 155 -20.74 -32.30 11.35
CA GLY A 155 -20.15 -33.64 11.33
C GLY A 155 -20.20 -34.32 12.70
N PHE A 156 -19.83 -33.61 13.76
CA PHE A 156 -19.92 -34.14 15.14
C PHE A 156 -21.36 -34.51 15.52
N LEU A 157 -22.33 -33.66 15.19
CA LEU A 157 -23.75 -33.92 15.43
C LEU A 157 -24.24 -35.14 14.64
N MET A 158 -23.77 -35.32 13.40
CA MET A 158 -24.13 -36.47 12.57
C MET A 158 -23.58 -37.80 13.12
N VAL A 159 -22.37 -37.81 13.68
CA VAL A 159 -21.81 -38.99 14.36
C VAL A 159 -22.64 -39.36 15.60
N LEU A 160 -23.14 -38.38 16.35
CA LEU A 160 -24.04 -38.62 17.48
C LEU A 160 -25.45 -39.07 17.05
N ALA A 161 -25.91 -38.64 15.87
CA ALA A 161 -27.21 -39.02 15.33
C ALA A 161 -27.23 -40.43 14.70
N MET A 162 -26.12 -40.88 14.10
CA MET A 162 -25.96 -42.21 13.49
C MET A 162 -26.47 -43.39 14.34
N PRO A 163 -26.10 -43.56 15.62
CA PRO A 163 -26.59 -44.68 16.43
C PRO A 163 -28.11 -44.66 16.67
N TYR A 164 -28.74 -43.49 16.52
CA TYR A 164 -30.19 -43.34 16.61
C TYR A 164 -30.86 -43.65 15.27
N LEU A 165 -30.29 -43.15 14.17
CA LEU A 165 -30.79 -43.39 12.82
C LEU A 165 -30.66 -44.88 12.43
N MET A 166 -29.55 -45.54 12.75
CA MET A 166 -29.36 -46.97 12.44
C MET A 166 -30.36 -47.90 13.16
N LYS A 167 -30.97 -47.45 14.25
CA LYS A 167 -32.00 -48.21 14.97
C LYS A 167 -33.40 -48.05 14.36
N SER A 168 -33.62 -47.03 13.55
CA SER A 168 -34.92 -46.67 12.98
C SER A 168 -34.99 -46.80 11.45
N VAL A 169 -33.99 -47.42 10.81
CA VAL A 169 -33.88 -47.54 9.35
C VAL A 169 -34.14 -48.98 8.90
N ASP A 170 -35.05 -49.15 7.93
CA ASP A 170 -35.44 -50.44 7.32
C ASP A 170 -34.31 -51.07 6.47
N PRO A 171 -34.29 -52.40 6.25
CA PRO A 171 -33.19 -53.10 5.59
C PRO A 171 -32.97 -52.75 4.10
N GLU A 172 -33.96 -52.16 3.42
CA GLU A 172 -33.79 -51.65 2.04
C GLU A 172 -32.95 -50.37 1.97
N ALA A 173 -33.14 -49.44 2.91
CA ALA A 173 -32.40 -48.17 2.94
C ALA A 173 -30.91 -48.36 3.28
N LEU A 174 -30.58 -49.43 4.02
CA LEU A 174 -29.18 -49.82 4.25
C LEU A 174 -28.45 -50.20 2.95
N GLN A 175 -29.15 -50.78 1.97
CA GLN A 175 -28.54 -51.12 0.68
C GLN A 175 -28.27 -49.88 -0.17
N GLU A 176 -29.13 -48.86 -0.11
CA GLU A 176 -28.90 -47.58 -0.79
C GLU A 176 -27.76 -46.78 -0.16
N ILE A 177 -27.61 -46.81 1.16
CA ILE A 177 -26.47 -46.22 1.87
C ILE A 177 -25.18 -46.97 1.53
N ASN A 178 -25.24 -48.31 1.46
CA ASN A 178 -24.12 -49.15 1.06
C ASN A 178 -23.71 -48.92 -0.40
N ALA A 179 -24.68 -48.74 -1.32
CA ALA A 179 -24.41 -48.39 -2.71
C ALA A 179 -23.80 -46.98 -2.86
N ASN A 180 -24.14 -46.05 -1.96
CA ASN A 180 -23.57 -44.71 -1.92
C ASN A 180 -22.30 -44.59 -1.03
N GLN A 181 -21.77 -45.68 -0.48
CA GLN A 181 -20.55 -45.67 0.36
C GLN A 181 -19.34 -45.06 -0.33
N ALA A 182 -19.23 -45.19 -1.66
CA ALA A 182 -18.15 -44.56 -2.43
C ALA A 182 -18.13 -43.03 -2.24
N LYS A 183 -19.32 -42.40 -2.21
CA LYS A 183 -19.45 -40.95 -1.99
C LYS A 183 -19.15 -40.55 -0.55
N LEU A 184 -19.46 -41.42 0.42
CA LEU A 184 -19.11 -41.20 1.83
C LEU A 184 -17.59 -41.35 2.07
N GLY A 185 -16.92 -42.25 1.35
CA GLY A 185 -15.46 -42.39 1.37
C GLY A 185 -14.73 -41.19 0.78
N ASP A 186 -15.28 -40.59 -0.30
CA ASP A 186 -14.75 -39.35 -0.88
C ASP A 186 -14.93 -38.15 0.07
N ILE A 187 -16.05 -38.06 0.79
CA ILE A 187 -16.26 -37.04 1.82
C ILE A 187 -15.30 -37.26 3.00
N GLN A 188 -15.06 -38.51 3.42
CA GLN A 188 -14.10 -38.83 4.48
C GLN A 188 -12.66 -38.46 4.11
N SER A 189 -12.24 -38.72 2.87
CA SER A 189 -10.88 -38.41 2.41
C SER A 189 -10.63 -36.90 2.30
N ALA A 190 -11.64 -36.14 1.84
CA ALA A 190 -11.57 -34.67 1.79
C ALA A 190 -11.59 -34.02 3.18
N PHE A 191 -12.30 -34.63 4.14
CA PHE A 191 -12.30 -34.16 5.54
C PHE A 191 -10.96 -34.42 6.23
N ALA A 192 -10.33 -35.56 5.94
CA ALA A 192 -9.04 -35.94 6.50
C ALA A 192 -7.87 -35.17 5.88
N SER A 193 -7.96 -34.76 4.61
CA SER A 193 -6.88 -34.08 3.90
C SER A 193 -6.83 -32.57 4.14
N GLY A 194 -7.88 -31.97 4.72
CA GLY A 194 -7.95 -30.54 4.95
C GLY A 194 -8.12 -29.70 3.67
N ASP A 195 -8.37 -30.34 2.52
CA ASP A 195 -8.52 -29.68 1.23
C ASP A 195 -9.98 -29.30 0.95
N PHE A 196 -10.46 -28.29 1.68
CA PHE A 196 -11.82 -27.74 1.52
C PHE A 196 -11.94 -26.74 0.36
N LYS A 197 -10.83 -26.42 -0.33
CA LYS A 197 -10.80 -25.51 -1.47
C LYS A 197 -11.20 -26.19 -2.77
N SER A 198 -11.01 -27.52 -2.83
CA SER A 198 -11.51 -28.36 -3.91
C SER A 198 -13.03 -28.47 -3.79
N GLY A 199 -13.74 -27.71 -4.63
CA GLY A 199 -15.18 -27.42 -4.60
C GLY A 199 -16.18 -28.59 -4.54
N CYS A 200 -15.76 -29.83 -4.32
CA CYS A 200 -16.64 -30.99 -4.25
C CYS A 200 -17.36 -31.16 -2.89
N VAL A 201 -16.80 -30.74 -1.75
CA VAL A 201 -17.41 -31.02 -0.43
C VAL A 201 -18.67 -30.17 -0.20
N LEU A 202 -18.60 -28.87 -0.47
CA LEU A 202 -19.78 -28.00 -0.40
C LEU A 202 -20.84 -28.43 -1.42
N ILE A 203 -20.44 -28.81 -2.63
CA ILE A 203 -21.35 -29.25 -3.69
C ILE A 203 -22.03 -30.57 -3.31
N SER A 204 -21.30 -31.54 -2.78
CA SER A 204 -21.86 -32.85 -2.42
C SER A 204 -22.70 -32.80 -1.15
N VAL A 205 -22.32 -32.00 -0.14
CA VAL A 205 -23.12 -31.76 1.07
C VAL A 205 -24.39 -30.97 0.73
N LEU A 206 -24.31 -29.94 -0.11
CA LEU A 206 -25.46 -29.17 -0.57
C LEU A 206 -26.39 -30.03 -1.45
N HIS A 207 -25.84 -30.91 -2.29
CA HIS A 207 -26.62 -31.85 -3.10
C HIS A 207 -27.28 -32.94 -2.25
N ALA A 208 -26.61 -33.45 -1.21
CA ALA A 208 -27.17 -34.42 -0.28
C ALA A 208 -28.25 -33.83 0.64
N LEU A 209 -28.15 -32.54 0.99
CA LEU A 209 -29.14 -31.86 1.84
C LEU A 209 -30.33 -31.27 1.06
N PHE A 210 -30.13 -30.81 -0.18
CA PHE A 210 -31.15 -30.07 -0.93
C PHE A 210 -31.61 -30.73 -2.24
N GLY A 211 -31.03 -31.87 -2.66
CA GLY A 211 -31.57 -32.71 -3.74
C GLY A 211 -31.76 -32.06 -5.11
N SER A 212 -31.30 -30.81 -5.33
CA SER A 212 -31.58 -30.06 -6.55
C SER A 212 -30.29 -29.78 -7.32
N THR A 213 -30.23 -30.30 -8.54
CA THR A 213 -29.13 -30.25 -9.53
C THR A 213 -28.93 -28.89 -10.21
N ASP A 214 -29.68 -27.85 -9.82
CA ASP A 214 -29.81 -26.64 -10.63
C ASP A 214 -28.77 -25.54 -10.33
N THR A 215 -28.06 -25.61 -9.20
CA THR A 215 -27.02 -24.63 -8.83
C THR A 215 -25.65 -24.91 -9.45
N LEU A 216 -25.44 -26.11 -10.02
CA LEU A 216 -24.18 -26.54 -10.64
C LEU A 216 -23.88 -25.79 -11.95
N ARG A 217 -24.91 -25.38 -12.68
CA ARG A 217 -24.77 -24.64 -13.94
C ARG A 217 -24.43 -23.16 -13.73
N SER A 218 -24.89 -22.58 -12.62
CA SER A 218 -24.59 -21.18 -12.29
C SER A 218 -23.21 -21.00 -11.66
N LEU A 219 -22.68 -22.01 -10.96
CA LEU A 219 -21.35 -21.93 -10.33
C LEU A 219 -20.21 -22.21 -11.32
N SER A 220 -20.38 -23.15 -12.27
CA SER A 220 -19.40 -23.35 -13.35
C SER A 220 -19.29 -22.13 -14.26
N ALA A 221 -20.39 -21.39 -14.44
CA ALA A 221 -20.40 -20.11 -15.16
C ALA A 221 -19.65 -18.98 -14.41
N LEU A 222 -19.63 -19.00 -13.07
CA LEU A 222 -18.91 -18.01 -12.26
C LEU A 222 -17.41 -18.30 -12.14
N MET A 223 -16.99 -19.57 -12.20
CA MET A 223 -15.57 -19.94 -12.12
C MET A 223 -14.81 -19.75 -13.44
N ASN A 224 -15.50 -19.58 -14.58
CA ASN A 224 -14.87 -19.37 -15.88
C ASN A 224 -14.73 -17.89 -16.28
N GLN A 225 -14.95 -16.95 -15.35
CA GLN A 225 -14.76 -15.51 -15.57
C GLN A 225 -13.45 -14.96 -14.96
N GLY A 226 -12.42 -15.81 -14.84
CA GLY A 226 -11.20 -15.46 -14.12
C GLY A 226 -9.90 -15.96 -14.75
N GLU A 227 -9.72 -15.86 -16.06
CA GLU A 227 -8.37 -15.77 -16.66
C GLU A 227 -8.43 -15.00 -18.00
N PRO A 228 -7.44 -14.14 -18.31
CA PRO A 228 -7.53 -13.19 -19.41
C PRO A 228 -7.21 -13.86 -20.74
N GLU A 229 -8.21 -13.99 -21.61
CA GLU A 229 -8.01 -14.38 -23.00
C GLU A 229 -7.33 -13.22 -23.74
N ALA A 230 -6.03 -13.40 -24.03
CA ALA A 230 -5.27 -12.60 -24.96
C ALA A 230 -5.93 -12.67 -26.35
N ALA A 231 -6.55 -11.56 -26.77
CA ALA A 231 -7.06 -11.42 -28.12
C ALA A 231 -5.94 -11.03 -29.10
N PRO A 232 -5.87 -11.69 -30.28
CA PRO A 232 -4.76 -11.61 -31.21
C PRO A 232 -4.83 -10.42 -32.17
N ALA A 233 -3.65 -10.03 -32.65
CA ALA A 233 -3.45 -9.13 -33.78
C ALA A 233 -4.09 -9.70 -35.06
N GLN A 234 -4.86 -8.87 -35.77
CA GLN A 234 -4.97 -8.88 -37.24
C GLN A 234 -5.87 -7.74 -37.75
N ALA A 235 -5.26 -6.77 -38.44
CA ALA A 235 -5.91 -5.96 -39.47
C ALA A 235 -4.86 -5.64 -40.55
N ALA A 236 -4.63 -6.59 -41.45
CA ALA A 236 -3.82 -6.41 -42.64
C ALA A 236 -4.74 -6.21 -43.85
N SER A 237 -4.58 -5.05 -44.49
CA SER A 237 -5.22 -4.67 -45.75
C SER A 237 -4.49 -5.34 -46.94
N PRO A 238 -5.17 -5.78 -48.01
CA PRO A 238 -4.52 -6.48 -49.10
C PRO A 238 -4.06 -5.49 -50.18
N ALA A 239 -2.76 -5.47 -50.48
CA ALA A 239 -2.28 -4.88 -51.73
C ALA A 239 -0.96 -5.53 -52.21
N ARG A 240 -1.02 -6.01 -53.45
CA ARG A 240 0.05 -5.99 -54.47
C ARG A 240 1.00 -7.19 -54.57
N GLY A 241 0.60 -8.12 -55.44
CA GLY A 241 1.26 -8.30 -56.75
C GLY A 241 2.66 -8.90 -56.77
N ASN A 242 2.71 -10.22 -56.98
CA ASN A 242 3.86 -11.05 -57.30
C ASN A 242 4.51 -10.65 -58.64
N ALA A 243 5.84 -10.49 -58.69
CA ALA A 243 6.62 -10.55 -59.94
C ALA A 243 8.05 -11.04 -59.65
N GLY A 244 8.32 -12.28 -60.08
CA GLY A 244 9.56 -13.00 -59.90
C GLY A 244 10.77 -12.41 -60.62
N LYS A 245 11.92 -12.52 -59.97
CA LYS A 245 13.25 -12.13 -60.44
C LYS A 245 13.85 -13.28 -61.27
N LYS A 246 13.87 -13.11 -62.60
CA LYS A 246 14.71 -13.87 -63.56
C LYS A 246 15.56 -12.85 -64.32
N GLY A 247 16.89 -13.00 -64.29
CA GLY A 247 17.77 -12.16 -65.11
C GLY A 247 19.24 -12.30 -64.76
N LYS A 248 19.95 -13.05 -65.61
CA LYS A 248 21.39 -13.37 -65.59
C LYS A 248 22.12 -12.42 -66.56
N ARG A 249 23.45 -12.28 -66.41
CA ARG A 249 24.43 -11.55 -67.27
C ARG A 249 24.51 -10.06 -66.94
N ARG A 250 25.68 -9.42 -66.85
CA ARG A 250 27.00 -9.64 -67.43
C ARG A 250 28.07 -9.27 -66.42
#